data_AF-A0A3D2PVF3-F1
#
_entry.id   AF-A0A3D2PVF3-F1
#
_cell.length_a   1.000
_cell.length_b   1.000
_cell.length_c   1.000
_cell.angle_alpha   90.00
_cell.angle_beta   90.00
_cell.angle_gamma   90.00
#
_symmetry.space_group_name_H-M   'P 1'
#
loop_
_entity.id
_entity.type
_entity.pdbx_description
1 polymer ?
#
loop_
_entity_poly.entity_id
_entity_poly.type
_entity_poly.pdbx_seq_one_letter_code
_entity_poly.pdbx_strand_id
1 'polypeptide(L)'
;MRKKSIRGLLCLLMLVVLGGCGKAKVESASTEENIPVEETEQTETINNTDDTEEENTEAAEELIPETYAFSCKVTINPEIELYLNQKNEIVGFEYLNEDAKDAYQKLVLKGLTVEAGVKKMILAASEKGYLETNKKVSITITEVKDTTCDTEAVCEKIKEAAQEVITEEKIEAELEVVDYESENAVPQNPCTACGGTGKCQECKGDGYRGSGYSVSCPRCHGALTETCIYCDANGNSTKHEGICDFPNCMGAHVYACTICGGGTKPVTCESCGGSGACNVCGGSGSL
;
A
#
# COMPACT_ATOMS: atom_id res chain seq x y z
N MET A 1 7.82 -5.32 55.91
CA MET A 1 8.64 -4.15 55.51
C MET A 1 7.77 -3.32 54.56
N ARG A 2 7.03 -2.29 55.01
CA ARG A 2 7.37 -0.84 54.99
C ARG A 2 8.19 -0.50 53.74
N LYS A 3 7.84 0.43 52.84
CA LYS A 3 7.06 1.69 52.82
C LYS A 3 7.19 2.17 51.34
N LYS A 4 6.34 2.96 50.66
CA LYS A 4 5.62 4.19 51.05
C LYS A 4 4.65 4.54 49.89
N SER A 5 3.42 4.89 50.27
CA SER A 5 2.48 5.68 49.49
C SER A 5 2.77 7.17 49.75
N ILE A 6 2.62 8.03 48.74
CA ILE A 6 2.62 9.50 48.88
C ILE A 6 1.29 10.01 48.31
N ARG A 7 0.49 10.62 49.19
CA ARG A 7 -0.68 11.46 48.92
C ARG A 7 -0.38 12.86 49.47
N GLY A 8 -0.96 13.89 48.85
CA GLY A 8 -1.02 15.27 49.34
C GLY A 8 -0.59 16.25 48.24
N LEU A 9 -1.21 17.43 48.04
CA LEU A 9 -1.95 18.26 48.98
C LEU A 9 -2.74 19.37 48.24
N LEU A 10 -3.87 19.73 48.82
CA LEU A 10 -4.86 20.77 48.53
C LEU A 10 -4.38 22.24 48.47
N CYS A 11 -5.25 23.06 47.85
CA CYS A 11 -5.68 24.44 48.19
C CYS A 11 -5.02 25.69 47.55
N LEU A 12 -5.79 26.32 46.64
CA LEU A 12 -6.49 27.63 46.80
C LEU A 12 -5.91 28.68 47.76
N LEU A 13 -5.70 29.91 47.26
CA LEU A 13 -5.82 31.23 47.93
C LEU A 13 -5.50 32.33 46.89
N MET A 14 -6.48 33.10 46.42
CA MET A 14 -6.98 34.40 46.95
C MET A 14 -6.21 35.64 46.46
N LEU A 15 -7.00 36.52 45.84
CA LEU A 15 -6.75 37.91 45.47
C LEU A 15 -6.17 38.75 46.61
N VAL A 16 -5.23 39.65 46.28
CA VAL A 16 -4.92 40.85 47.06
C VAL A 16 -4.94 42.06 46.13
N VAL A 17 -5.68 43.08 46.56
CA VAL A 17 -5.94 44.36 45.90
C VAL A 17 -5.12 45.45 46.61
N LEU A 18 -4.84 46.54 45.88
CA LEU A 18 -4.73 47.96 46.29
C LEU A 18 -3.34 48.63 46.37
N GLY A 19 -3.28 49.76 45.62
CA GLY A 19 -2.64 51.04 45.98
C GLY A 19 -1.15 51.16 45.67
N GLY A 20 -0.61 52.19 45.04
CA GLY A 20 -1.07 53.55 44.72
C GLY A 20 0.16 54.49 44.67
N CYS A 21 -0.07 55.75 44.27
CA CYS A 21 0.85 56.89 44.07
C CYS A 21 1.32 57.07 42.61
N GLY A 22 1.16 58.21 41.94
CA GLY A 22 0.69 59.52 42.36
C GLY A 22 1.51 60.62 41.67
N LYS A 23 0.80 61.61 41.09
CA LYS A 23 1.24 62.91 40.53
C LYS A 23 1.85 62.87 39.10
N ALA A 24 1.60 63.83 38.21
CA ALA A 24 1.12 65.21 38.37
C ALA A 24 0.27 65.67 37.17
N LYS A 25 -0.52 66.70 37.45
CA LYS A 25 -1.57 67.39 36.69
C LYS A 25 -0.99 68.61 35.97
N VAL A 26 -1.41 68.91 34.75
CA VAL A 26 -1.65 70.31 34.29
C VAL A 26 -2.84 70.32 33.31
N GLU A 27 -3.85 71.11 33.68
CA GLU A 27 -5.08 71.42 32.93
C GLU A 27 -4.82 72.44 31.80
N SER A 28 -5.71 72.46 30.80
CA SER A 28 -6.52 73.62 30.33
C SER A 28 -7.19 73.20 29.00
N ALA A 29 -8.49 72.97 28.88
CA ALA A 29 -9.65 73.88 28.93
C ALA A 29 -10.33 73.96 27.52
N SER A 30 -11.61 73.56 27.46
CA SER A 30 -12.76 74.02 26.62
C SER A 30 -12.53 74.41 25.14
N THR A 31 -13.35 74.06 24.13
CA THR A 31 -14.83 74.03 24.03
C THR A 31 -15.24 73.46 22.65
N GLU A 32 -16.52 73.07 22.51
CA GLU A 32 -17.33 72.73 21.29
C GLU A 32 -16.99 73.53 19.99
N GLU A 33 -17.23 73.13 18.74
CA GLU A 33 -18.40 72.47 18.12
C GLU A 33 -18.14 72.09 16.62
N ASN A 34 -18.73 70.96 16.16
CA ASN A 34 -19.25 70.57 14.81
C ASN A 34 -18.44 70.56 13.47
N ILE A 35 -18.75 69.48 12.71
CA ILE A 35 -18.24 68.77 11.50
C ILE A 35 -18.57 69.57 10.17
N PRO A 36 -18.13 69.26 8.91
CA PRO A 36 -17.68 67.97 8.36
C PRO A 36 -16.67 67.91 7.15
N VAL A 37 -16.38 66.65 6.76
CA VAL A 37 -16.10 66.12 5.39
C VAL A 37 -14.64 65.80 4.96
N GLU A 38 -14.48 64.51 4.61
CA GLU A 38 -13.59 63.83 3.64
C GLU A 38 -12.08 63.64 3.87
N GLU A 39 -11.80 62.34 4.09
CA GLU A 39 -10.90 61.46 3.33
C GLU A 39 -9.36 61.53 3.53
N THR A 40 -8.82 60.32 3.67
CA THR A 40 -7.42 59.89 3.52
C THR A 40 -6.44 60.16 4.66
N GLU A 41 -6.44 59.27 5.67
CA GLU A 41 -5.32 59.09 6.60
C GLU A 41 -4.26 58.15 6.01
N GLN A 42 -3.05 58.67 5.83
CA GLN A 42 -1.80 57.92 5.84
C GLN A 42 -0.79 58.72 6.66
N THR A 43 -0.34 58.19 7.81
CA THR A 43 1.10 57.97 8.07
C THR A 43 1.33 57.28 9.43
N GLU A 44 1.96 56.12 9.33
CA GLU A 44 3.01 55.52 10.18
C GLU A 44 3.14 55.95 11.66
N THR A 45 3.11 54.98 12.59
CA THR A 45 4.27 54.70 13.48
C THR A 45 4.14 53.40 14.29
N ILE A 46 5.04 52.47 13.97
CA ILE A 46 5.77 51.43 14.74
C ILE A 46 5.52 51.34 16.28
N ASN A 47 5.18 50.15 16.79
CA ASN A 47 6.05 49.34 17.68
C ASN A 47 5.36 48.12 18.33
N ASN A 48 6.00 46.96 18.11
CA ASN A 48 6.12 45.78 18.98
C ASN A 48 4.85 45.05 19.42
N THR A 49 4.57 43.93 18.73
CA THR A 49 3.87 42.80 19.32
C THR A 49 4.68 41.53 19.10
N ASP A 50 4.75 40.79 20.19
CA ASP A 50 5.30 39.46 20.40
C ASP A 50 4.58 38.46 19.48
N ASP A 51 5.15 38.16 18.31
CA ASP A 51 4.65 37.12 17.40
C ASP A 51 5.03 35.75 17.99
N THR A 52 4.16 35.27 18.86
CA THR A 52 3.96 33.83 19.00
C THR A 52 3.38 33.37 17.67
N GLU A 53 4.17 32.65 16.89
CA GLU A 53 3.73 31.96 15.67
C GLU A 53 2.59 31.00 16.06
N GLU A 54 1.35 31.50 15.97
CA GLU A 54 0.18 30.65 15.80
C GLU A 54 0.38 29.97 14.45
N GLU A 55 0.93 28.77 14.51
CA GLU A 55 0.92 27.82 13.40
C GLU A 55 -0.55 27.64 13.02
N ASN A 56 -0.93 28.33 11.96
CA ASN A 56 -2.26 28.31 11.38
C ASN A 56 -2.44 26.91 10.77
N THR A 57 -2.77 25.93 11.62
CA THR A 57 -3.21 24.61 11.18
C THR A 57 -4.60 24.78 10.58
N GLU A 58 -4.60 25.16 9.31
CA GLU A 58 -5.76 25.11 8.44
C GLU A 58 -6.33 23.68 8.55
N ALA A 59 -7.53 23.57 9.12
CA ALA A 59 -8.22 22.30 9.29
C ALA A 59 -8.34 21.65 7.91
N ALA A 60 -7.66 20.52 7.70
CA ALA A 60 -7.66 19.82 6.43
C ALA A 60 -9.11 19.53 6.03
N GLU A 61 -9.57 20.16 4.95
CA GLU A 61 -10.93 19.98 4.44
C GLU A 61 -11.18 18.51 4.09
N GLU A 62 -12.33 18.03 4.56
CA GLU A 62 -12.99 16.78 4.23
C GLU A 62 -13.16 16.65 2.72
N LEU A 63 -12.33 15.83 2.08
CA LEU A 63 -12.35 15.68 0.63
C LEU A 63 -11.99 14.23 0.22
N ILE A 64 -12.87 13.65 -0.60
CA ILE A 64 -12.57 12.46 -1.40
C ILE A 64 -11.50 12.88 -2.43
N PRO A 65 -10.29 12.31 -2.39
CA PRO A 65 -9.24 12.69 -3.32
C PRO A 65 -9.59 12.21 -4.73
N GLU A 66 -9.23 13.00 -5.76
CA GLU A 66 -9.43 12.61 -7.17
C GLU A 66 -8.71 11.29 -7.50
N THR A 67 -7.57 11.04 -6.85
CA THR A 67 -6.74 9.85 -7.06
C THR A 67 -6.38 9.17 -5.73
N TYR A 68 -6.71 7.89 -5.61
CA TYR A 68 -6.29 7.00 -4.53
C TYR A 68 -6.23 5.56 -5.06
N ALA A 69 -5.48 4.72 -4.35
CA ALA A 69 -5.24 3.32 -4.69
C ALA A 69 -6.31 2.40 -4.08
N PHE A 70 -6.67 2.62 -2.83
CA PHE A 70 -7.74 1.89 -2.14
C PHE A 70 -8.28 2.74 -0.97
N SER A 71 -9.43 2.38 -0.44
CA SER A 71 -10.05 3.01 0.73
C SER A 71 -10.33 2.00 1.83
N CYS A 72 -10.29 2.46 3.08
CA CYS A 72 -10.70 1.65 4.21
C CYS A 72 -11.59 2.42 5.18
N LYS A 73 -12.65 1.75 5.61
CA LYS A 73 -13.57 2.21 6.63
C LYS A 73 -13.05 1.82 8.00
N VAL A 74 -12.99 2.77 8.92
CA VAL A 74 -12.69 2.54 10.33
C VAL A 74 -13.91 2.84 11.18
N THR A 75 -14.37 1.82 11.89
CA THR A 75 -15.57 1.81 12.73
C THR A 75 -15.17 1.53 14.16
N ILE A 76 -14.99 2.60 14.93
CA ILE A 76 -14.67 2.58 16.36
C ILE A 76 -15.87 3.13 17.17
N ASN A 77 -16.92 3.57 16.47
CA ASN A 77 -17.97 4.46 16.98
C ASN A 77 -17.29 5.68 17.63
N PRO A 78 -16.53 6.46 16.87
CA PRO A 78 -16.99 7.02 15.59
C PRO A 78 -16.64 6.25 14.29
N GLU A 79 -17.21 6.69 13.16
CA GLU A 79 -17.01 6.10 11.82
C GLU A 79 -16.35 7.07 10.82
N ILE A 80 -15.28 6.63 10.16
CA ILE A 80 -14.49 7.43 9.21
C ILE A 80 -14.04 6.57 8.03
N GLU A 81 -14.06 7.13 6.82
CA GLU A 81 -13.47 6.52 5.62
C GLU A 81 -12.10 7.15 5.36
N LEU A 82 -11.08 6.33 5.11
CA LEU A 82 -9.72 6.76 4.76
C LEU A 82 -9.41 6.41 3.31
N TYR A 83 -8.80 7.34 2.58
CA TYR A 83 -8.35 7.13 1.20
C TYR A 83 -6.83 7.06 1.16
N LEU A 84 -6.28 6.01 0.55
CA LEU A 84 -4.86 5.67 0.65
C LEU A 84 -4.20 5.61 -0.73
N ASN A 85 -2.92 5.99 -0.79
CA ASN A 85 -2.09 5.80 -1.98
C ASN A 85 -1.40 4.42 -1.98
N GLN A 86 -0.65 4.11 -3.04
CA GLN A 86 0.10 2.85 -3.18
C GLN A 86 1.17 2.61 -2.08
N LYS A 87 1.53 3.65 -1.33
CA LYS A 87 2.47 3.57 -0.20
C LYS A 87 1.76 3.41 1.15
N ASN A 88 0.43 3.23 1.14
CA ASN A 88 -0.43 3.14 2.31
C ASN A 88 -0.46 4.45 3.13
N GLU A 89 -0.18 5.59 2.49
CA GLU A 89 -0.29 6.90 3.12
C GLU A 89 -1.70 7.46 2.89
N ILE A 90 -2.26 8.06 3.93
CA ILE A 90 -3.58 8.70 3.90
C ILE A 90 -3.49 9.97 3.07
N VAL A 91 -4.20 9.99 1.94
CA VAL A 91 -4.26 11.14 1.02
C VAL A 91 -5.55 11.94 1.15
N GLY A 92 -6.57 11.36 1.75
CA GLY A 92 -7.85 12.01 2.09
C GLY A 92 -8.64 11.16 3.08
N PHE A 93 -9.75 11.71 3.59
CA PHE A 93 -10.68 11.02 4.47
C PHE A 93 -12.05 11.71 4.45
N GLU A 94 -13.10 10.98 4.86
CA GLU A 94 -14.47 11.46 5.00
C GLU A 94 -15.04 11.04 6.36
N TYR A 95 -15.71 11.96 7.07
CA TYR A 95 -16.37 11.64 8.33
C TYR A 95 -17.75 11.06 8.05
N LEU A 96 -17.98 9.80 8.44
CA LEU A 96 -19.24 9.12 8.13
C LEU A 96 -20.33 9.42 9.16
N ASN A 97 -19.97 10.01 10.31
CA ASN A 97 -20.91 10.49 11.32
C ASN A 97 -20.39 11.72 12.08
N GLU A 98 -21.30 12.44 12.74
CA GLU A 98 -20.96 13.65 13.53
C GLU A 98 -19.99 13.36 14.69
N ASP A 99 -20.09 12.16 15.28
CA ASP A 99 -19.16 11.71 16.31
C ASP A 99 -17.72 11.65 15.78
N ALA A 100 -17.52 11.32 14.49
CA ALA A 100 -16.19 11.24 13.90
C ALA A 100 -15.59 12.62 13.72
N LYS A 101 -16.42 13.58 13.33
CA LYS A 101 -16.00 14.97 13.28
C LYS A 101 -15.61 15.48 14.65
N ASP A 102 -16.44 15.26 15.68
CA ASP A 102 -16.06 15.65 17.04
C ASP A 102 -14.76 14.97 17.47
N ALA A 103 -14.63 13.66 17.27
CA ALA A 103 -13.51 12.86 17.73
C ALA A 103 -12.19 13.17 17.03
N TYR A 104 -12.24 13.39 15.71
CA TYR A 104 -11.06 13.33 14.85
C TYR A 104 -10.73 14.64 14.15
N GLN A 105 -11.58 15.67 14.18
CA GLN A 105 -11.32 16.96 13.49
C GLN A 105 -10.00 17.64 13.89
N LYS A 106 -9.45 17.32 15.07
CA LYS A 106 -8.18 17.86 15.56
C LYS A 106 -6.97 17.00 15.19
N LEU A 107 -7.18 15.83 14.57
CA LEU A 107 -6.12 14.92 14.18
C LEU A 107 -5.58 15.30 12.79
N VAL A 108 -4.27 15.42 12.69
CA VAL A 108 -3.57 15.50 11.40
C VAL A 108 -3.37 14.08 10.88
N LEU A 109 -4.30 13.62 10.02
CA LEU A 109 -4.29 12.27 9.43
C LEU A 109 -3.59 12.23 8.07
N LYS A 110 -3.77 13.26 7.24
CA LYS A 110 -3.20 13.31 5.89
C LYS A 110 -1.67 13.25 5.93
N GLY A 111 -1.09 12.42 5.07
CA GLY A 111 0.36 12.17 4.99
C GLY A 111 0.88 11.15 6.00
N LEU A 112 0.07 10.67 6.95
CA LEU A 112 0.44 9.55 7.81
C LEU A 112 0.27 8.23 7.06
N THR A 113 1.03 7.22 7.46
CA THR A 113 0.72 5.84 7.07
C THR A 113 -0.57 5.39 7.75
N VAL A 114 -1.27 4.43 7.15
CA VAL A 114 -2.53 3.90 7.70
C VAL A 114 -2.37 3.37 9.11
N GLU A 115 -1.24 2.74 9.42
CA GLU A 115 -0.93 2.20 10.74
C GLU A 115 -0.85 3.34 11.76
N ALA A 116 -0.09 4.38 11.45
CA ALA A 116 0.05 5.54 12.32
C ALA A 116 -1.28 6.30 12.50
N GLY A 117 -2.07 6.42 11.42
CA GLY A 117 -3.41 7.01 11.45
C GLY A 117 -4.35 6.23 12.37
N VAL A 118 -4.45 4.91 12.18
CA VAL A 118 -5.28 4.01 12.99
C VAL A 118 -4.90 4.08 14.47
N LYS A 119 -3.59 4.05 14.79
CA LYS A 119 -3.13 4.23 16.19
C LYS A 119 -3.67 5.52 16.80
N LYS A 120 -3.54 6.66 16.10
CA LYS A 120 -4.05 7.95 16.58
C LYS A 120 -5.57 7.97 16.76
N MET A 121 -6.32 7.34 15.86
CA MET A 121 -7.78 7.28 15.96
C MET A 121 -8.24 6.44 17.13
N ILE A 122 -7.63 5.28 17.38
CA ILE A 122 -7.94 4.43 18.55
C ILE A 122 -7.69 5.19 19.85
N LEU A 123 -6.56 5.90 19.95
CA LEU A 123 -6.24 6.74 21.11
C LEU A 123 -7.28 7.85 21.30
N ALA A 124 -7.58 8.62 20.26
CA ALA A 124 -8.55 9.71 20.34
C ALA A 124 -9.96 9.21 20.71
N ALA A 125 -10.37 8.07 20.16
CA ALA A 125 -11.64 7.45 20.50
C ALA A 125 -11.67 6.98 21.96
N SER A 126 -10.59 6.39 22.46
CA SER A 126 -10.45 5.97 23.85
C SER A 126 -10.51 7.16 24.82
N GLU A 127 -9.77 8.23 24.54
CA GLU A 127 -9.74 9.45 25.35
C GLU A 127 -11.12 10.12 25.47
N LYS A 128 -11.94 10.01 24.42
CA LYS A 128 -13.31 10.54 24.39
C LYS A 128 -14.38 9.59 24.93
N GLY A 129 -13.99 8.38 25.38
CA GLY A 129 -14.91 7.41 25.97
C GLY A 129 -15.72 6.58 24.97
N TYR A 130 -15.29 6.53 23.71
CA TYR A 130 -15.97 5.73 22.69
C TYR A 130 -15.65 4.23 22.77
N LEU A 131 -14.51 3.88 23.37
CA LEU A 131 -13.99 2.51 23.53
C LEU A 131 -14.12 1.99 24.97
N GLU A 132 -15.31 2.12 25.56
CA GLU A 132 -15.64 1.46 26.84
C GLU A 132 -15.77 -0.07 26.67
N THR A 133 -15.87 -0.81 27.78
CA THR A 133 -15.81 -2.29 27.83
C THR A 133 -16.68 -3.00 26.78
N ASN A 134 -16.07 -3.94 26.03
CA ASN A 134 -16.68 -4.77 24.98
C ASN A 134 -17.13 -4.01 23.71
N LYS A 135 -16.56 -2.83 23.44
CA LYS A 135 -16.74 -2.16 22.15
C LYS A 135 -15.81 -2.77 21.08
N LYS A 136 -16.18 -2.60 19.81
CA LYS A 136 -15.48 -3.19 18.67
C LYS A 136 -14.75 -2.10 17.89
N VAL A 137 -13.49 -2.35 17.57
CA VAL A 137 -12.71 -1.65 16.55
C VAL A 137 -12.79 -2.52 15.30
N SER A 138 -13.55 -2.07 14.29
CA SER A 138 -13.64 -2.76 13.01
C SER A 138 -13.01 -1.91 11.92
N ILE A 139 -12.10 -2.50 11.14
CA ILE A 139 -11.43 -1.84 10.02
C ILE A 139 -11.66 -2.70 8.78
N THR A 140 -12.23 -2.12 7.73
CA THR A 140 -12.61 -2.85 6.52
C THR A 140 -12.10 -2.14 5.29
N ILE A 141 -11.40 -2.82 4.40
CA ILE A 141 -11.09 -2.27 3.08
C ILE A 141 -12.36 -2.28 2.24
N THR A 142 -12.79 -1.12 1.77
CA THR A 142 -14.10 -0.90 1.14
C THR A 142 -14.02 -0.88 -0.38
N GLU A 143 -12.92 -0.40 -0.93
CA GLU A 143 -12.70 -0.28 -2.36
C GLU A 143 -11.21 -0.43 -2.70
N VAL A 144 -10.90 -1.14 -3.78
CA VAL A 144 -9.56 -1.24 -4.35
C VAL A 144 -9.61 -0.78 -5.80
N LYS A 145 -8.98 0.37 -6.10
CA LYS A 145 -8.84 0.92 -7.46
C LYS A 145 -7.58 0.43 -8.16
N ASP A 146 -6.52 0.22 -7.38
CA ASP A 146 -5.24 -0.29 -7.86
C ASP A 146 -5.00 -1.73 -7.38
N THR A 147 -5.18 -2.67 -8.30
CA THR A 147 -5.04 -4.11 -8.04
C THR A 147 -3.59 -4.57 -7.80
N THR A 148 -2.61 -3.67 -7.91
CA THR A 148 -1.21 -3.95 -7.54
C THR A 148 -0.95 -3.78 -6.05
N CYS A 149 -1.89 -3.21 -5.31
CA CYS A 149 -1.79 -3.07 -3.86
C CYS A 149 -2.02 -4.42 -3.16
N ASP A 150 -1.10 -4.78 -2.28
CA ASP A 150 -1.21 -5.97 -1.44
C ASP A 150 -2.06 -5.64 -0.21
N THR A 151 -3.38 -5.65 -0.37
CA THR A 151 -4.34 -5.27 0.67
C THR A 151 -4.34 -6.25 1.85
N GLU A 152 -4.03 -7.53 1.60
CA GLU A 152 -3.83 -8.53 2.65
C GLU A 152 -2.66 -8.15 3.57
N ALA A 153 -1.50 -7.79 3.00
CA ALA A 153 -0.37 -7.32 3.78
C ALA A 153 -0.65 -6.00 4.52
N VAL A 154 -1.50 -5.13 3.95
CA VAL A 154 -1.95 -3.90 4.62
C VAL A 154 -2.84 -4.23 5.82
N CYS A 155 -3.80 -5.14 5.67
CA CYS A 155 -4.67 -5.59 6.75
C CYS A 155 -3.86 -6.14 7.94
N GLU A 156 -2.84 -6.96 7.68
CA GLU A 156 -1.99 -7.50 8.76
C GLU A 156 -1.21 -6.39 9.48
N LYS A 157 -0.66 -5.40 8.76
CA LYS A 157 0.02 -4.25 9.39
C LYS A 157 -0.92 -3.39 10.22
N ILE A 158 -2.12 -3.13 9.71
CA ILE A 158 -3.16 -2.39 10.45
C ILE A 158 -3.51 -3.13 11.74
N LYS A 159 -3.69 -4.45 11.64
CA LYS A 159 -4.03 -5.32 12.77
C LYS A 159 -2.94 -5.33 13.83
N GLU A 160 -1.67 -5.47 13.44
CA GLU A 160 -0.53 -5.37 14.37
C GLU A 160 -0.52 -4.01 15.07
N ALA A 161 -0.65 -2.92 14.30
CA ALA A 161 -0.62 -1.56 14.84
C ALA A 161 -1.78 -1.26 15.80
N ALA A 162 -3.00 -1.70 15.47
CA ALA A 162 -4.17 -1.55 16.32
C ALA A 162 -4.05 -2.40 17.60
N GLN A 163 -3.61 -3.65 17.47
CA GLN A 163 -3.45 -4.57 18.59
C GLN A 163 -2.39 -4.08 19.59
N GLU A 164 -1.30 -3.50 19.08
CA GLU A 164 -0.25 -2.86 19.89
C GLU A 164 -0.85 -1.79 20.80
N VAL A 165 -1.56 -0.80 20.23
CA VAL A 165 -2.17 0.30 21.00
C VAL A 165 -3.23 -0.19 21.98
N ILE A 166 -4.10 -1.12 21.56
CA ILE A 166 -5.13 -1.70 22.43
C ILE A 166 -4.48 -2.35 23.66
N THR A 167 -3.37 -3.05 23.47
CA THR A 167 -2.66 -3.76 24.54
C THR A 167 -1.89 -2.81 25.46
N GLU A 168 -1.15 -1.85 24.89
CA GLU A 168 -0.31 -0.92 25.64
C GLU A 168 -1.15 0.03 26.52
N GLU A 169 -2.24 0.56 25.97
CA GLU A 169 -3.15 1.47 26.67
C GLU A 169 -4.22 0.74 27.50
N LYS A 170 -4.21 -0.61 27.48
CA LYS A 170 -5.16 -1.47 28.22
C LYS A 170 -6.62 -1.15 27.88
N ILE A 171 -6.89 -0.94 26.59
CA ILE A 171 -8.23 -0.68 26.07
C ILE A 171 -8.99 -2.01 26.02
N GLU A 172 -10.17 -2.06 26.61
CA GLU A 172 -11.03 -3.26 26.62
C GLU A 172 -11.92 -3.30 25.35
N ALA A 173 -11.28 -3.52 24.18
CA ALA A 173 -11.96 -3.57 22.89
C ALA A 173 -11.65 -4.85 22.11
N GLU A 174 -12.62 -5.30 21.31
CA GLU A 174 -12.43 -6.37 20.32
C GLU A 174 -11.95 -5.76 18.99
N LEU A 175 -10.90 -6.35 18.39
CA LEU A 175 -10.35 -5.90 17.12
C LEU A 175 -10.77 -6.86 16.00
N GLU A 176 -11.30 -6.29 14.92
CA GLU A 176 -11.58 -7.00 13.67
C GLU A 176 -11.00 -6.18 12.51
N VAL A 177 -10.22 -6.84 11.65
CA VAL A 177 -9.72 -6.25 10.41
C VAL A 177 -10.12 -7.18 9.28
N VAL A 178 -10.83 -6.63 8.30
CA VAL A 178 -11.39 -7.37 7.16
C VAL A 178 -10.83 -6.77 5.88
N ASP A 179 -10.28 -7.62 5.01
CA ASP A 179 -9.86 -7.20 3.68
C ASP A 179 -11.09 -6.99 2.77
N TYR A 180 -10.88 -6.36 1.63
CA TYR A 180 -11.87 -6.25 0.57
C TYR A 180 -12.22 -7.66 0.09
N GLU A 181 -13.43 -8.12 0.41
CA GLU A 181 -14.02 -9.28 -0.24
C GLU A 181 -14.34 -8.91 -1.68
N SER A 182 -13.34 -8.99 -2.56
CA SER A 182 -13.66 -9.14 -3.98
C SER A 182 -14.50 -10.41 -4.09
N GLU A 183 -15.62 -10.36 -4.81
CA GLU A 183 -16.46 -11.54 -5.07
C GLU A 183 -15.70 -12.69 -5.81
N ASN A 184 -14.37 -12.60 -5.95
CA ASN A 184 -13.47 -13.58 -6.55
C ASN A 184 -12.30 -14.03 -5.66
N ALA A 185 -12.25 -13.70 -4.37
CA ALA A 185 -11.25 -14.28 -3.46
C ALA A 185 -11.73 -15.66 -2.94
N VAL A 186 -11.87 -16.63 -3.86
CA VAL A 186 -11.88 -18.04 -3.45
C VAL A 186 -10.45 -18.36 -3.01
N PRO A 187 -10.20 -19.04 -1.87
CA PRO A 187 -8.91 -19.63 -1.59
C PRO A 187 -8.62 -20.66 -2.69
N GLN A 188 -7.98 -20.20 -3.75
CA GLN A 188 -7.73 -21.03 -4.91
C GLN A 188 -6.61 -21.99 -4.52
N ASN A 189 -6.98 -23.26 -4.33
CA ASN A 189 -6.01 -24.28 -4.03
C ASN A 189 -4.95 -24.25 -5.14
N PRO A 190 -3.65 -24.36 -4.82
CA PRO A 190 -2.60 -24.30 -5.81
C PRO A 190 -2.90 -25.37 -6.87
N CYS A 191 -2.89 -24.95 -8.15
CA CYS A 191 -3.21 -25.83 -9.25
C CYS A 191 -2.26 -27.03 -9.21
N THR A 192 -2.81 -28.21 -8.92
CA THR A 192 -2.03 -29.44 -8.73
C THR A 192 -1.29 -29.86 -10.00
N ALA A 193 -1.79 -29.46 -11.18
CA ALA A 193 -1.16 -29.72 -12.47
C ALA A 193 0.12 -28.91 -12.71
N CYS A 194 0.28 -27.74 -12.08
CA CYS A 194 1.51 -26.93 -12.20
C CYS A 194 2.19 -26.65 -10.86
N GLY A 195 1.70 -27.22 -9.76
CA GLY A 195 2.21 -26.99 -8.42
C GLY A 195 2.12 -25.52 -7.98
N GLY A 196 1.10 -24.79 -8.42
CA GLY A 196 0.96 -23.36 -8.12
C GLY A 196 1.69 -22.40 -9.07
N THR A 197 2.54 -22.90 -9.97
CA THR A 197 3.44 -22.01 -10.74
C THR A 197 2.78 -21.28 -11.91
N GLY A 198 1.59 -21.70 -12.34
CA GLY A 198 0.92 -21.20 -13.54
C GLY A 198 1.60 -21.60 -14.86
N LYS A 199 2.76 -22.27 -14.79
CA LYS A 199 3.58 -22.59 -15.97
C LYS A 199 3.26 -23.97 -16.51
N CYS A 200 3.38 -24.13 -17.82
CA CYS A 200 3.31 -25.43 -18.47
C CYS A 200 4.40 -26.34 -17.90
N GLN A 201 4.04 -27.52 -17.43
CA GLN A 201 4.99 -28.42 -16.77
C GLN A 201 6.06 -28.97 -17.72
N GLU A 202 5.74 -29.07 -19.01
CA GLU A 202 6.61 -29.61 -20.05
C GLU A 202 7.66 -28.61 -20.54
N CYS A 203 7.25 -27.37 -20.84
CA CYS A 203 8.16 -26.32 -21.32
C CYS A 203 8.54 -25.27 -20.25
N LYS A 204 8.11 -25.47 -19.00
CA LYS A 204 8.40 -24.61 -17.84
C LYS A 204 8.03 -23.13 -17.99
N GLY A 205 7.03 -22.84 -18.81
CA GLY A 205 6.60 -21.46 -19.06
C GLY A 205 7.21 -20.85 -20.31
N ASP A 206 8.27 -21.46 -20.83
CA ASP A 206 9.11 -20.73 -21.76
C ASP A 206 8.62 -20.86 -23.21
N GLY A 207 7.79 -21.89 -23.49
CA GLY A 207 7.28 -22.22 -24.82
C GLY A 207 8.41 -22.59 -25.79
N TYR A 208 8.44 -23.83 -26.31
CA TYR A 208 9.44 -24.12 -27.35
C TYR A 208 9.23 -23.16 -28.52
N ARG A 209 10.29 -22.49 -29.00
CA ARG A 209 10.35 -21.79 -30.30
C ARG A 209 11.74 -21.93 -30.90
N GLY A 210 11.78 -22.51 -32.11
CA GLY A 210 12.99 -22.75 -32.87
C GLY A 210 13.51 -21.47 -33.49
N SER A 211 14.79 -21.18 -33.21
CA SER A 211 15.58 -19.99 -33.59
C SER A 211 15.37 -18.73 -32.76
N GLY A 212 16.45 -18.30 -32.11
CA GLY A 212 16.67 -16.89 -31.80
C GLY A 212 16.37 -16.49 -30.37
N TYR A 213 15.12 -16.48 -29.93
CA TYR A 213 14.79 -15.81 -28.66
C TYR A 213 13.58 -16.45 -27.98
N SER A 214 13.84 -17.53 -27.25
CA SER A 214 13.39 -17.71 -25.86
C SER A 214 13.63 -19.13 -25.33
N VAL A 215 13.71 -20.19 -26.16
CA VAL A 215 13.91 -21.57 -25.66
C VAL A 215 14.60 -22.53 -26.66
N SER A 216 15.42 -23.42 -26.11
CA SER A 216 16.06 -24.54 -26.79
C SER A 216 15.09 -25.62 -27.29
N CYS A 217 15.27 -26.08 -28.55
CA CYS A 217 14.52 -27.20 -29.13
C CYS A 217 14.64 -28.47 -28.26
N PRO A 218 13.56 -29.23 -28.01
CA PRO A 218 13.59 -30.40 -27.10
C PRO A 218 14.45 -31.56 -27.60
N ARG A 219 14.77 -31.58 -28.89
CA ARG A 219 15.59 -32.64 -29.51
C ARG A 219 17.08 -32.35 -29.45
N CYS A 220 17.48 -31.14 -29.82
CA CYS A 220 18.89 -30.76 -29.89
C CYS A 220 19.32 -29.86 -28.72
N HIS A 221 18.42 -29.52 -27.81
CA HIS A 221 18.64 -28.65 -26.66
C HIS A 221 19.32 -27.31 -27.01
N GLY A 222 19.08 -26.81 -28.23
CA GLY A 222 19.65 -25.56 -28.73
C GLY A 222 20.92 -25.73 -29.57
N ALA A 223 21.46 -26.95 -29.71
CA ALA A 223 22.62 -27.21 -30.56
C ALA A 223 22.34 -26.98 -32.06
N LEU A 224 21.07 -26.95 -32.47
CA LEU A 224 20.60 -26.83 -33.86
C LEU A 224 21.01 -27.97 -34.80
N THR A 225 21.89 -28.87 -34.35
CA THR A 225 22.39 -30.01 -35.12
C THR A 225 22.17 -31.33 -34.39
N GLU A 226 22.19 -32.42 -35.15
CA GLU A 226 22.24 -33.81 -34.66
C GLU A 226 23.49 -34.49 -35.20
N THR A 227 23.95 -35.54 -34.51
CA THR A 227 25.13 -36.31 -34.89
C THR A 227 24.75 -37.73 -35.30
N CYS A 228 25.23 -38.18 -36.46
CA CYS A 228 25.07 -39.55 -36.92
C CYS A 228 26.26 -40.42 -36.46
N ILE A 229 25.96 -41.50 -35.73
CA ILE A 229 26.97 -42.48 -35.32
C ILE A 229 27.44 -43.42 -36.44
N TYR A 230 26.72 -43.41 -37.58
CA TYR A 230 26.99 -44.28 -38.73
C TYR A 230 27.77 -43.58 -39.85
N CYS A 231 27.93 -42.26 -39.78
CA CYS A 231 28.80 -41.51 -40.68
C CYS A 231 30.04 -41.04 -39.92
N ASP A 232 31.23 -41.15 -40.52
CA ASP A 232 32.42 -40.49 -40.01
C ASP A 232 32.47 -39.01 -40.42
N ALA A 233 33.41 -38.25 -39.85
CA ALA A 233 33.56 -36.82 -40.12
C ALA A 233 33.84 -36.47 -41.60
N ASN A 234 34.24 -37.45 -42.42
CA ASN A 234 34.50 -37.29 -43.85
C ASN A 234 33.27 -37.64 -44.71
N GLY A 235 32.17 -38.07 -44.10
CA GLY A 235 30.94 -38.46 -44.80
C GLY A 235 30.93 -39.91 -45.29
N ASN A 236 31.84 -40.77 -44.81
CA ASN A 236 31.84 -42.19 -45.15
C ASN A 236 31.04 -43.02 -44.14
N SER A 237 30.51 -44.15 -44.60
CA SER A 237 29.80 -45.10 -43.74
C SER A 237 30.75 -45.84 -42.80
N THR A 238 30.38 -45.98 -41.54
CA THR A 238 31.09 -46.82 -40.56
C THR A 238 30.60 -48.27 -40.55
N LYS A 239 29.64 -48.60 -41.44
CA LYS A 239 28.95 -49.91 -41.48
C LYS A 239 29.13 -50.66 -42.79
N HIS A 240 29.50 -49.97 -43.87
CA HIS A 240 29.86 -50.56 -45.15
C HIS A 240 30.88 -49.67 -45.87
N GLU A 241 31.47 -50.18 -46.95
CA GLU A 241 32.38 -49.41 -47.78
C GLU A 241 31.62 -48.32 -48.55
N GLY A 242 32.19 -47.11 -48.64
CA GLY A 242 31.67 -46.00 -49.43
C GLY A 242 31.00 -44.87 -48.64
N ILE A 243 30.29 -44.00 -49.37
CA ILE A 243 29.64 -42.79 -48.86
C ILE A 243 28.52 -43.17 -47.89
N CYS A 244 28.34 -42.36 -46.84
CA CYS A 244 27.25 -42.53 -45.90
C CYS A 244 25.90 -42.23 -46.58
N ASP A 245 25.03 -43.22 -46.66
CA ASP A 245 23.71 -43.14 -47.30
C ASP A 245 22.56 -43.48 -46.34
N PHE A 246 22.84 -43.49 -45.02
CA PHE A 246 21.84 -43.78 -44.01
C PHE A 246 20.70 -42.73 -44.05
N PRO A 247 19.44 -43.14 -44.24
CA PRO A 247 18.31 -42.23 -44.43
C PRO A 247 18.13 -41.22 -43.29
N ASN A 248 18.46 -41.64 -42.06
CA ASN A 248 18.31 -40.81 -40.86
C ASN A 248 19.50 -39.87 -40.62
N CYS A 249 20.58 -39.98 -41.39
CA CYS A 249 21.81 -39.22 -41.20
C CYS A 249 22.02 -38.11 -42.22
N MET A 250 21.09 -37.96 -43.19
CA MET A 250 21.16 -36.95 -44.25
C MET A 250 22.52 -36.94 -44.99
N GLY A 251 23.22 -38.09 -45.01
CA GLY A 251 24.54 -38.24 -45.61
C GLY A 251 25.71 -37.56 -44.88
N ALA A 252 25.55 -37.11 -43.63
CA ALA A 252 26.60 -36.40 -42.89
C ALA A 252 26.73 -36.84 -41.42
N HIS A 253 27.95 -36.71 -40.87
CA HIS A 253 28.20 -36.93 -39.44
C HIS A 253 27.49 -35.91 -38.56
N VAL A 254 27.40 -34.66 -39.00
CA VAL A 254 26.63 -33.60 -38.34
C VAL A 254 25.66 -33.02 -39.36
N TYR A 255 24.37 -32.98 -39.01
CA TYR A 255 23.32 -32.48 -39.88
C TYR A 255 22.34 -31.60 -39.09
N ALA A 256 21.55 -30.79 -39.80
CA ALA A 256 20.56 -29.92 -39.17
C ALA A 256 19.55 -30.75 -38.37
N CYS A 257 19.23 -30.32 -37.16
CA CYS A 257 18.29 -31.04 -36.30
C CYS A 257 16.95 -31.24 -37.04
N THR A 258 16.50 -32.48 -37.10
CA THR A 258 15.31 -32.88 -37.85
C THR A 258 14.02 -32.22 -37.35
N ILE A 259 13.98 -31.85 -36.07
CA ILE A 259 12.82 -31.21 -35.43
C ILE A 259 12.79 -29.70 -35.70
N CYS A 260 13.86 -28.96 -35.37
CA CYS A 260 13.88 -27.51 -35.58
C CYS A 260 14.42 -27.08 -36.95
N GLY A 261 14.82 -28.02 -37.82
CA GLY A 261 15.44 -27.71 -39.11
C GLY A 261 16.68 -26.84 -39.01
N GLY A 262 17.49 -26.99 -37.94
CA GLY A 262 18.60 -26.07 -37.67
C GLY A 262 18.16 -24.66 -37.26
N GLY A 263 16.96 -24.53 -36.69
CA GLY A 263 16.34 -23.25 -36.34
C GLY A 263 15.39 -22.71 -37.40
N THR A 264 15.37 -23.27 -38.61
CA THR A 264 14.47 -22.82 -39.68
C THR A 264 12.99 -23.18 -39.46
N LYS A 265 12.71 -24.15 -38.58
CA LYS A 265 11.35 -24.56 -38.23
C LYS A 265 11.02 -24.17 -36.80
N PRO A 266 9.90 -23.45 -36.58
CA PRO A 266 9.40 -23.24 -35.24
C PRO A 266 8.96 -24.59 -34.67
N VAL A 267 9.43 -24.89 -33.46
CA VAL A 267 8.92 -25.98 -32.63
C VAL A 267 7.97 -25.33 -31.65
N THR A 268 6.80 -25.90 -31.37
CA THR A 268 5.87 -25.42 -30.33
C THR A 268 5.65 -26.52 -29.30
N CYS A 269 5.45 -26.15 -28.03
CA CYS A 269 5.07 -27.13 -27.01
C CYS A 269 3.65 -27.61 -27.27
N GLU A 270 3.47 -28.91 -27.48
CA GLU A 270 2.16 -29.51 -27.74
C GLU A 270 1.24 -29.41 -26.51
N SER A 271 1.79 -29.53 -25.29
CA SER A 271 1.00 -29.43 -24.05
C SER A 271 0.33 -28.06 -23.83
N CYS A 272 0.92 -26.97 -24.33
CA CYS A 272 0.38 -25.62 -24.13
C CYS A 272 0.13 -24.85 -25.43
N GLY A 273 0.31 -25.48 -26.59
CA GLY A 273 0.23 -24.79 -27.90
C GLY A 273 1.26 -23.66 -28.06
N GLY A 274 2.33 -23.68 -27.27
CA GLY A 274 3.33 -22.61 -27.23
C GLY A 274 2.95 -21.38 -26.41
N SER A 275 1.86 -21.41 -25.63
CA SER A 275 1.49 -20.30 -24.72
C SER A 275 2.41 -20.17 -23.52
N GLY A 276 3.12 -21.22 -23.13
CA GLY A 276 3.87 -21.29 -21.88
C GLY A 276 2.98 -21.47 -20.64
N ALA A 277 1.69 -21.16 -20.71
CA ALA A 277 0.77 -21.30 -19.60
C ALA A 277 0.42 -22.77 -19.31
N CYS A 278 0.14 -23.07 -18.03
CA CYS A 278 -0.48 -24.33 -17.66
C CYS A 278 -1.84 -24.45 -18.36
N ASN A 279 -2.07 -25.57 -19.02
CA ASN A 279 -3.30 -25.85 -19.75
C ASN A 279 -4.52 -26.09 -18.83
N VAL A 280 -4.29 -26.37 -17.53
CA VAL A 280 -5.35 -26.66 -16.56
C VAL A 280 -5.87 -25.37 -15.91
N CYS A 281 -4.97 -24.49 -15.44
CA CYS A 281 -5.36 -23.23 -14.81
C CYS A 281 -5.25 -22.00 -15.73
N GLY A 282 -4.89 -22.20 -17.00
CA GLY A 282 -4.77 -21.10 -17.96
C GLY A 282 -3.65 -20.10 -17.66
N GLY A 283 -2.75 -20.40 -16.73
CA GLY A 283 -1.66 -19.50 -16.34
C GLY A 283 -1.77 -18.91 -14.93
N SER A 284 -2.93 -19.01 -14.28
CA SER A 284 -3.17 -18.38 -12.96
C SER A 284 -2.36 -19.03 -11.82
N GLY A 285 -1.97 -20.30 -11.98
CA GLY A 285 -1.38 -21.09 -10.90
C GLY A 285 -2.40 -21.65 -9.91
N SER A 286 -3.70 -21.40 -10.12
CA SER A 286 -4.74 -21.67 -9.12
C SER A 286 -6.03 -22.18 -9.79
N LEU A 287 -6.87 -22.95 -9.08
CA LEU A 287 -8.16 -23.48 -9.56
C LEU A 287 -9.32 -23.09 -8.65
#